data_AF-A0AAE3UCT6-F1
#
_entry.id   AF-A0AAE3UCT6-F1
#
_cell.length_a   1.000
_cell.length_b   1.000
_cell.length_c   1.000
_cell.angle_alpha   90.00
_cell.angle_beta   90.00
_cell.angle_gamma   90.00
#
_symmetry.space_group_name_H-M   'P 1'
#
loop_
_entity.id
_entity.type
_entity.pdbx_description
1 polymer ?
#
loop_
_entity_poly.entity_id
_entity_poly.type
_entity_poly.pdbx_seq_one_letter_code
_entity_poly.pdbx_strand_id
1 'polypeptide(L)'
;MRNPIRRNKNIGTAKQGFKQNNKMVIPFLRHSTKFFPENLTEYTKVRRCINGVNFLFVVEKTRPDYYHACTIEDLEVILRNVLVKDLGDLTTIILRQPKRKEEILSPVWGRLVYGYEFENVIQPAIILEAQSYQRSLVWKRNLHVDAQRELERLRHDGHRIEENRREFRIYPEPDKVRATQLYRTLLHEIGHYVQYNQTGDEYVYIPKNEREAFAHRYADKMSKILQESRQIPFDRIVDFEALTRDNLQISDFIDGYKDFLYKKFDAFDKPVDDSEKLILRNAVEVILKAIPSPQLDAEDYYLWGYLYYFSDGDRPTLRKVAKEKFEQSLVVDPGYYMSRLYLAHCLHDERELDDALREYERVDQEALRQEFPIWRYVKLREQIGYCYYQLGFPTKGEAYFEEVLEYYRTIDDQLAVPSELLSCLPKNHPIFIALCNIGSFKHDNFKAEPS
;
A
#
# COMPACT_ATOMS: atom_id res chain seq x y z
N MET A 1 -8.32 -43.92 -24.06
CA MET A 1 -7.51 -42.78 -23.56
C MET A 1 -7.26 -41.79 -24.70
N ARG A 2 -7.69 -40.52 -24.55
CA ARG A 2 -7.43 -39.45 -25.53
C ARG A 2 -5.99 -38.95 -25.32
N ASN A 3 -5.14 -39.08 -26.35
CA ASN A 3 -3.75 -38.61 -26.31
C ASN A 3 -3.72 -37.08 -26.10
N PRO A 4 -3.18 -36.56 -24.98
CA PRO A 4 -3.19 -35.14 -24.63
C PRO A 4 -2.27 -34.28 -25.54
N ILE A 5 -1.44 -34.91 -26.38
CA ILE A 5 -0.50 -34.22 -27.30
C ILE A 5 -1.18 -33.89 -28.64
N ARG A 6 -2.35 -34.47 -28.94
CA ARG A 6 -3.04 -34.25 -30.23
C ARG A 6 -3.76 -32.90 -30.23
N ARG A 7 -3.07 -31.85 -30.71
CA ARG A 7 -3.65 -30.54 -31.00
C ARG A 7 -4.88 -30.73 -31.89
N ASN A 8 -6.04 -30.20 -31.47
CA ASN A 8 -7.29 -30.31 -32.23
C ASN A 8 -7.06 -29.71 -33.63
N LYS A 9 -7.24 -30.51 -34.69
CA LYS A 9 -6.99 -30.13 -36.10
C LYS A 9 -7.83 -28.96 -36.58
N ASN A 10 -8.86 -28.59 -35.82
CA ASN A 10 -9.72 -27.45 -36.13
C ASN A 10 -9.20 -26.12 -35.55
N ILE A 11 -8.15 -26.13 -34.71
CA ILE A 11 -7.53 -24.92 -34.16
C ILE A 11 -6.94 -24.06 -35.28
N GLY A 12 -7.46 -22.84 -35.44
CA GLY A 12 -7.08 -21.92 -36.52
C GLY A 12 -7.82 -22.09 -37.84
N THR A 13 -8.86 -22.94 -37.90
CA THR A 13 -9.67 -23.13 -39.11
C THR A 13 -11.01 -22.39 -39.02
N ALA A 14 -11.65 -22.14 -40.17
CA ALA A 14 -12.97 -21.51 -40.24
C ALA A 14 -14.04 -22.26 -39.42
N LYS A 15 -13.88 -23.58 -39.24
CA LYS A 15 -14.78 -24.42 -38.43
C LYS A 15 -14.76 -24.10 -36.93
N GLN A 16 -13.75 -23.37 -36.44
CA GLN A 16 -13.65 -22.93 -35.04
C GLN A 16 -13.84 -21.41 -34.88
N GLY A 17 -14.38 -20.73 -35.91
CA GLY A 17 -14.60 -19.28 -35.91
C GLY A 17 -13.40 -18.44 -36.36
N PHE A 18 -12.28 -19.05 -36.76
CA PHE A 18 -11.15 -18.31 -37.33
C PHE A 18 -11.61 -17.65 -38.64
N LYS A 19 -11.62 -16.31 -38.65
CA LYS A 19 -12.07 -15.38 -39.72
C LYS A 19 -13.47 -14.77 -39.59
N GLN A 20 -14.35 -15.19 -38.68
CA GLN A 20 -15.70 -14.57 -38.65
C GLN A 20 -15.74 -13.17 -38.01
N ASN A 21 -14.79 -12.81 -37.12
CA ASN A 21 -14.59 -11.42 -36.70
C ASN A 21 -13.25 -11.18 -35.97
N ASN A 22 -12.12 -11.51 -36.60
CA ASN A 22 -10.77 -11.34 -36.00
C ASN A 22 -10.21 -9.92 -36.13
N LYS A 23 -11.05 -8.89 -36.30
CA LYS A 23 -10.57 -7.51 -36.33
C LYS A 23 -10.14 -7.11 -34.92
N MET A 24 -8.87 -6.76 -34.74
CA MET A 24 -8.35 -6.12 -33.53
C MET A 24 -8.87 -4.68 -33.45
N VAL A 25 -10.17 -4.54 -33.17
CA VAL A 25 -10.87 -3.28 -32.97
C VAL A 25 -11.47 -3.25 -31.56
N ILE A 26 -11.54 -2.06 -30.99
CA ILE A 26 -12.23 -1.84 -29.72
C ILE A 26 -13.74 -2.07 -29.99
N PRO A 27 -14.40 -2.98 -29.25
CA PRO A 27 -15.79 -3.31 -29.53
C PRO A 27 -16.70 -2.13 -29.23
N PHE A 28 -17.49 -1.72 -30.23
CA PHE A 28 -18.59 -0.77 -30.06
C PHE A 28 -19.85 -1.56 -29.66
N LEU A 29 -20.51 -1.17 -28.58
CA LEU A 29 -21.76 -1.79 -28.15
C LEU A 29 -22.86 -1.37 -29.14
N ARG A 30 -23.39 -2.32 -29.91
CA ARG A 30 -24.36 -2.06 -31.00
C ARG A 30 -25.66 -1.36 -30.56
N HIS A 31 -25.93 -1.27 -29.26
CA HIS A 31 -27.14 -0.67 -28.68
C HIS A 31 -26.82 0.48 -27.72
N SER A 32 -25.58 0.97 -27.70
CA SER A 32 -25.17 2.08 -26.85
C SER A 32 -24.66 3.23 -27.71
N THR A 33 -25.13 4.44 -27.44
CA THR A 33 -24.53 5.68 -27.94
C THR A 33 -23.21 6.00 -27.25
N LYS A 34 -22.89 5.28 -26.16
CA LYS A 34 -21.74 5.56 -25.33
C LYS A 34 -20.43 5.26 -26.02
N PHE A 35 -19.51 6.21 -25.93
CA PHE A 35 -18.12 6.01 -26.30
C PHE A 35 -17.49 4.96 -25.39
N PHE A 36 -16.57 4.13 -25.89
CA PHE A 36 -16.06 2.99 -25.11
C PHE A 36 -15.49 3.34 -23.70
N PRO A 37 -14.87 4.53 -23.47
CA PRO A 37 -14.40 4.95 -22.15
C PRO A 37 -15.50 5.21 -21.12
N GLU A 38 -16.76 5.35 -21.56
CA GLU A 38 -17.92 5.60 -20.69
C GLU A 38 -18.47 4.33 -20.04
N ASN A 39 -17.97 3.16 -20.44
CA ASN A 39 -18.40 1.88 -19.90
C ASN A 39 -17.55 1.47 -18.69
N LEU A 40 -17.74 2.20 -17.58
CA LEU A 40 -17.17 1.88 -16.26
C LEU A 40 -17.83 0.63 -15.67
N THR A 41 -17.10 -0.15 -14.89
CA THR A 41 -17.63 -1.33 -14.18
C THR A 41 -17.90 -1.05 -12.70
N GLU A 42 -16.97 -1.43 -11.82
CA GLU A 42 -17.05 -1.19 -10.38
C GLU A 42 -16.37 0.15 -10.10
N TYR A 43 -17.09 1.12 -9.55
CA TYR A 43 -16.55 2.45 -9.27
C TYR A 43 -17.13 3.07 -8.01
N THR A 44 -16.38 4.02 -7.44
CA THR A 44 -16.78 4.88 -6.32
C THR A 44 -16.87 6.33 -6.79
N LYS A 45 -17.87 7.07 -6.28
CA LYS A 45 -18.07 8.50 -6.56
C LYS A 45 -17.70 9.33 -5.35
N VAL A 46 -16.88 10.35 -5.55
CA VAL A 46 -16.44 11.26 -4.49
C VAL A 46 -16.69 12.70 -4.93
N ARG A 47 -17.27 13.51 -4.05
CA ARG A 47 -17.48 14.95 -4.31
C ARG A 47 -16.54 15.78 -3.48
N ARG A 48 -15.97 16.83 -4.09
CA ARG A 48 -15.09 17.79 -3.42
C ARG A 48 -15.41 19.20 -3.87
N CYS A 49 -15.33 20.15 -2.95
CA CYS A 49 -15.42 21.57 -3.27
C CYS A 49 -14.00 22.14 -3.41
N ILE A 50 -13.63 22.54 -4.62
CA ILE A 50 -12.30 23.07 -4.94
C ILE A 50 -12.50 24.46 -5.54
N ASN A 51 -11.93 25.50 -4.92
CA ASN A 51 -12.15 26.90 -5.32
C ASN A 51 -13.63 27.29 -5.47
N GLY A 52 -14.51 26.73 -4.63
CA GLY A 52 -15.96 26.95 -4.69
C GLY A 52 -16.69 26.13 -5.77
N VAL A 53 -15.99 25.32 -6.55
CA VAL A 53 -16.54 24.46 -7.60
C VAL A 53 -16.70 23.04 -7.06
N ASN A 54 -17.87 22.43 -7.27
CA ASN A 54 -18.13 21.06 -6.84
C ASN A 54 -17.69 20.06 -7.91
N PHE A 55 -16.54 19.43 -7.69
CA PHE A 55 -16.03 18.37 -8.54
C PHE A 55 -16.67 17.02 -8.18
N LEU A 56 -16.95 16.23 -9.22
CA LEU A 56 -17.25 14.81 -9.14
C LEU A 56 -16.03 14.02 -9.61
N PHE A 57 -15.44 13.27 -8.69
CA PHE A 57 -14.44 12.26 -8.99
C PHE A 57 -15.13 10.90 -9.09
N VAL A 58 -14.84 10.17 -10.16
CA VAL A 58 -15.29 8.79 -10.35
C VAL A 58 -14.06 7.91 -10.41
N VAL A 59 -13.91 7.00 -9.44
CA VAL A 59 -12.74 6.11 -9.33
C VAL A 59 -13.17 4.70 -9.64
N GLU A 60 -12.75 4.19 -10.79
CA GLU A 60 -12.98 2.80 -11.19
C GLU A 60 -11.96 1.88 -10.53
N LYS A 61 -12.43 0.76 -9.97
CA LYS A 61 -11.59 -0.27 -9.37
C LYS A 61 -10.58 -0.80 -10.38
N THR A 62 -9.32 -0.94 -9.96
CA THR A 62 -8.26 -1.42 -10.85
C THR A 62 -8.22 -2.94 -10.93
N ARG A 63 -7.56 -3.45 -11.96
CA ARG A 63 -7.17 -4.86 -12.05
C ARG A 63 -5.91 -5.09 -11.21
N PRO A 64 -5.60 -6.35 -10.83
CA PRO A 64 -4.30 -6.67 -10.25
C PRO A 64 -3.15 -6.11 -11.10
N ASP A 65 -2.14 -5.56 -10.43
CA ASP A 65 -0.96 -4.91 -11.02
C ASP A 65 -1.23 -3.60 -11.77
N TYR A 66 -2.41 -3.00 -11.62
CA TYR A 66 -2.77 -1.68 -12.15
C TYR A 66 -3.10 -0.71 -11.02
N TYR A 67 -2.68 0.54 -11.21
CA TYR A 67 -2.84 1.60 -10.22
C TYR A 67 -3.19 2.92 -10.91
N HIS A 68 -4.10 3.67 -10.30
CA HIS A 68 -4.24 5.10 -10.56
C HIS A 68 -3.02 5.81 -10.00
N ALA A 69 -2.24 6.45 -10.87
CA ALA A 69 -1.00 7.06 -10.43
C ALA A 69 -1.23 8.30 -9.54
N CYS A 70 -2.42 8.88 -9.60
CA CYS A 70 -2.82 10.08 -8.86
C CYS A 70 -3.95 9.74 -7.89
N THR A 71 -3.87 10.24 -6.66
CA THR A 71 -5.01 10.25 -5.73
C THR A 71 -5.94 11.45 -6.00
N ILE A 72 -7.11 11.49 -5.35
CA ILE A 72 -7.98 12.68 -5.41
C ILE A 72 -7.26 13.88 -4.81
N GLU A 73 -6.56 13.68 -3.70
CA GLU A 73 -5.81 14.71 -2.99
C GLU A 73 -4.70 15.30 -3.87
N ASP A 74 -4.01 14.46 -4.65
CA ASP A 74 -3.05 14.92 -5.65
C ASP A 74 -3.70 15.84 -6.71
N LEU A 75 -4.88 15.46 -7.20
CA LEU A 75 -5.63 16.23 -8.19
C LEU A 75 -6.12 17.56 -7.60
N GLU A 76 -6.57 17.57 -6.35
CA GLU A 76 -6.99 18.78 -5.66
C GLU A 76 -5.88 19.83 -5.62
N VAL A 77 -4.63 19.44 -5.35
CA VAL A 77 -3.48 20.36 -5.34
C VAL A 77 -3.35 21.08 -6.69
N ILE A 78 -3.43 20.35 -7.79
CA ILE A 78 -3.33 20.95 -9.13
C ILE A 78 -4.55 21.83 -9.43
N LEU A 79 -5.76 21.33 -9.18
CA LEU A 79 -7.01 22.03 -9.51
C LEU A 79 -7.20 23.31 -8.71
N ARG A 80 -6.73 23.38 -7.46
CA ARG A 80 -6.73 24.62 -6.65
C ARG A 80 -5.95 25.75 -7.30
N ASN A 81 -5.00 25.43 -8.16
CA ASN A 81 -4.18 26.42 -8.85
C ASN A 81 -4.69 26.75 -10.26
N VAL A 82 -5.74 26.08 -10.75
CA VAL A 82 -6.40 26.40 -12.02
C VAL A 82 -7.44 27.49 -11.79
N LEU A 83 -7.50 28.48 -12.68
CA LEU A 83 -8.50 29.53 -12.59
C LEU A 83 -9.90 28.95 -12.79
N VAL A 84 -10.86 29.32 -11.93
CA VAL A 84 -12.24 28.83 -12.01
C VAL A 84 -12.86 29.05 -13.39
N LYS A 85 -12.55 30.17 -14.05
CA LYS A 85 -13.02 30.48 -15.42
C LYS A 85 -12.51 29.48 -16.47
N ASP A 86 -11.33 28.90 -16.25
CA ASP A 86 -10.71 27.95 -17.18
C ASP A 86 -11.31 26.54 -16.98
N LEU A 87 -11.92 26.28 -15.81
CA LEU A 87 -12.63 25.05 -15.50
C LEU A 87 -14.07 25.06 -16.02
N GLY A 88 -14.77 26.20 -16.03
CA GLY A 88 -16.15 26.28 -16.55
C GLY A 88 -17.06 25.16 -16.04
N ASP A 89 -17.67 24.40 -16.95
CA ASP A 89 -18.51 23.23 -16.62
C ASP A 89 -17.71 21.92 -16.46
N LEU A 90 -16.39 21.94 -16.70
CA LEU A 90 -15.50 20.81 -16.50
C LEU A 90 -15.30 20.53 -15.01
N THR A 91 -16.26 19.80 -14.48
CA THR A 91 -16.35 19.46 -13.05
C THR A 91 -16.26 17.96 -12.79
N THR A 92 -15.98 17.15 -13.82
CA THR A 92 -15.90 15.70 -13.72
C THR A 92 -14.53 15.18 -14.08
N ILE A 93 -13.95 14.39 -13.17
CA ILE A 93 -12.67 13.69 -13.38
C ILE A 93 -12.87 12.20 -13.11
N ILE A 94 -12.34 11.37 -14.01
CA ILE A 94 -12.53 9.93 -14.00
C ILE A 94 -11.17 9.26 -13.94
N LEU A 95 -10.92 8.56 -12.84
CA LEU A 95 -9.80 7.65 -12.69
C LEU A 95 -10.25 6.29 -13.20
N ARG A 96 -9.81 5.92 -14.41
CA ARG A 96 -10.38 4.80 -15.19
C ARG A 96 -9.40 3.65 -15.33
N GLN A 97 -9.89 2.41 -15.21
CA GLN A 97 -9.14 1.22 -15.56
C GLN A 97 -9.30 0.94 -17.07
N PRO A 98 -8.27 1.13 -17.92
CA PRO A 98 -8.40 0.84 -19.34
C PRO A 98 -8.62 -0.66 -19.55
N LYS A 99 -9.32 -1.03 -20.64
CA LYS A 99 -9.50 -2.43 -21.03
C LYS A 99 -8.30 -2.89 -21.86
N ARG A 100 -7.97 -4.19 -21.80
CA ARG A 100 -6.80 -4.77 -22.50
C ARG A 100 -6.69 -4.42 -23.99
N LYS A 101 -7.81 -4.34 -24.72
CA LYS A 101 -7.79 -3.96 -26.15
C LYS A 101 -7.51 -2.46 -26.34
N GLU A 102 -7.98 -1.63 -25.44
CA GLU A 102 -7.77 -0.18 -25.47
C GLU A 102 -6.31 0.14 -25.17
N GLU A 103 -5.70 -0.52 -24.19
CA GLU A 103 -4.26 -0.43 -23.91
C GLU A 103 -3.39 -0.74 -25.13
N ILE A 104 -3.79 -1.75 -25.91
CA ILE A 104 -3.02 -2.17 -27.10
C ILE A 104 -3.23 -1.21 -28.27
N LEU A 105 -4.45 -0.72 -28.46
CA LEU A 105 -4.84 -0.01 -29.69
C LEU A 105 -4.83 1.51 -29.55
N SER A 106 -4.97 2.03 -28.33
CA SER A 106 -5.09 3.46 -28.03
C SER A 106 -4.61 3.77 -26.60
N PRO A 107 -3.36 3.42 -26.23
CA PRO A 107 -2.82 3.77 -24.93
C PRO A 107 -2.71 5.28 -24.78
N VAL A 108 -3.21 5.84 -23.69
CA VAL A 108 -3.06 7.25 -23.34
C VAL A 108 -2.85 7.40 -21.84
N TRP A 109 -2.26 8.51 -21.42
CA TRP A 109 -2.19 8.88 -20.00
C TRP A 109 -3.52 9.44 -19.49
N GLY A 110 -4.26 10.11 -20.38
CA GLY A 110 -5.57 10.70 -20.13
C GLY A 110 -6.19 11.26 -21.42
N ARG A 111 -7.42 11.76 -21.32
CA ARG A 111 -8.17 12.36 -22.42
C ARG A 111 -9.34 13.21 -21.93
N LEU A 112 -9.64 14.29 -22.64
CA LEU A 112 -10.88 15.05 -22.50
C LEU A 112 -12.00 14.43 -23.35
N VAL A 113 -13.19 14.30 -22.76
CA VAL A 113 -14.44 13.98 -23.45
C VAL A 113 -15.42 15.13 -23.23
N TYR A 114 -15.76 15.87 -24.29
CA TYR A 114 -16.58 17.09 -24.19
C TYR A 114 -18.03 16.83 -23.76
N GLY A 115 -18.58 15.66 -24.09
CA GLY A 115 -19.92 15.24 -23.69
C GLY A 115 -19.88 13.81 -23.18
N TYR A 116 -19.38 13.62 -21.97
CA TYR A 116 -19.28 12.32 -21.32
C TYR A 116 -20.64 11.94 -20.71
N GLU A 117 -21.22 10.82 -21.16
CA GLU A 117 -22.51 10.34 -20.64
C GLU A 117 -22.32 9.46 -19.38
N PHE A 118 -22.59 10.02 -18.20
CA PHE A 118 -22.50 9.33 -16.91
C PHE A 118 -23.82 9.39 -16.15
N GLU A 119 -24.38 8.24 -15.78
CA GLU A 119 -25.65 8.14 -15.02
C GLU A 119 -26.79 9.02 -15.59
N ASN A 120 -26.92 9.06 -16.93
CA ASN A 120 -27.89 9.87 -17.69
C ASN A 120 -27.66 11.39 -17.65
N VAL A 121 -26.47 11.83 -17.21
CA VAL A 121 -26.02 13.22 -17.29
C VAL A 121 -24.91 13.30 -18.35
N ILE A 122 -25.02 14.26 -19.26
CA ILE A 122 -23.98 14.54 -20.26
C ILE A 122 -23.26 15.80 -19.84
N GLN A 123 -21.95 15.69 -19.59
CA GLN A 123 -21.11 16.82 -19.18
C GLN A 123 -19.66 16.58 -19.60
N PRO A 124 -18.82 17.62 -19.73
CA PRO A 124 -17.41 17.42 -20.04
C PRO A 124 -16.71 16.69 -18.89
N ALA A 125 -15.82 15.77 -19.24
CA ALA A 125 -15.03 15.02 -18.27
C ALA A 125 -13.58 14.81 -18.74
N ILE A 126 -12.64 14.88 -17.80
CA ILE A 126 -11.27 14.39 -18.02
C ILE A 126 -11.17 12.97 -17.49
N ILE A 127 -10.61 12.08 -18.30
CA ILE A 127 -10.30 10.71 -17.92
C ILE A 127 -8.79 10.59 -17.76
N LEU A 128 -8.33 10.03 -16.64
CA LEU A 128 -6.94 9.62 -16.42
C LEU A 128 -6.91 8.09 -16.29
N GLU A 129 -6.01 7.43 -17.04
CA GLU A 129 -5.99 5.97 -17.11
C GLU A 129 -5.03 5.35 -16.08
N ALA A 130 -5.49 4.34 -15.35
CA ALA A 130 -4.66 3.47 -14.52
C ALA A 130 -3.55 2.82 -15.36
N GLN A 131 -2.38 2.64 -14.76
CA GLN A 131 -1.20 2.08 -15.42
C GLN A 131 -0.69 0.84 -14.69
N SER A 132 -0.06 -0.06 -15.43
CA SER A 132 0.68 -1.17 -14.84
C SER A 132 2.16 -0.87 -14.81
N TYR A 133 2.77 -0.95 -13.63
CA TYR A 133 4.20 -0.70 -13.43
C TYR A 133 5.07 -1.93 -13.72
N GLN A 134 4.46 -3.12 -13.79
CA GLN A 134 5.15 -4.37 -14.13
C GLN A 134 5.35 -4.55 -15.64
N ARG A 135 4.69 -3.74 -16.48
CA ARG A 135 4.73 -3.88 -17.94
C ARG A 135 5.37 -2.67 -18.60
N SER A 136 6.24 -2.92 -19.57
CA SER A 136 6.76 -1.84 -20.44
C SER A 136 5.75 -1.49 -21.53
N LEU A 137 5.66 -0.20 -21.84
CA LEU A 137 5.00 0.28 -23.06
C LEU A 137 5.96 0.10 -24.23
N VAL A 138 5.47 -0.51 -25.32
CA VAL A 138 6.28 -0.83 -26.49
C VAL A 138 5.84 0.00 -27.68
N TRP A 139 6.73 0.86 -28.15
CA TRP A 139 6.50 1.74 -29.29
C TRP A 139 7.42 1.35 -30.44
N LYS A 140 6.89 1.30 -31.68
CA LYS A 140 7.72 0.97 -32.85
C LYS A 140 8.74 2.09 -33.09
N ARG A 141 9.91 1.75 -33.64
CA ARG A 141 10.95 2.74 -33.95
C ARG A 141 10.50 3.81 -34.96
N ASN A 142 9.70 3.42 -35.95
CA ASN A 142 9.16 4.33 -36.97
C ASN A 142 7.95 5.09 -36.41
N LEU A 143 8.22 6.07 -35.55
CA LEU A 143 7.23 6.97 -34.98
C LEU A 143 6.90 8.12 -35.94
N HIS A 144 5.62 8.50 -35.99
CA HIS A 144 5.21 9.76 -36.62
C HIS A 144 5.68 10.97 -35.78
N VAL A 145 5.72 12.16 -36.37
CA VAL A 145 6.26 13.39 -35.74
C VAL A 145 5.69 13.64 -34.34
N ASP A 146 4.38 13.50 -34.15
CA ASP A 146 3.75 13.74 -32.85
C ASP A 146 4.18 12.70 -31.80
N ALA A 147 4.31 11.44 -32.19
CA ALA A 147 4.79 10.39 -31.30
C ALA A 147 6.28 10.52 -30.98
N GLN A 148 7.09 11.08 -31.90
CA GLN A 148 8.49 11.44 -31.60
C GLN A 148 8.56 12.54 -30.55
N ARG A 149 7.74 13.60 -30.70
CA ARG A 149 7.66 14.69 -29.72
C ARG A 149 7.21 14.17 -28.36
N GLU A 150 6.23 13.28 -28.33
CA GLU A 150 5.78 12.68 -27.07
C GLU A 150 6.86 11.82 -26.42
N LEU A 151 7.63 11.06 -27.21
CA LEU A 151 8.77 10.30 -26.69
C LEU A 151 9.82 11.22 -26.03
N GLU A 152 10.14 12.36 -26.65
CA GLU A 152 11.08 13.34 -26.06
C GLU A 152 10.52 13.97 -24.77
N ARG A 153 9.20 14.22 -24.70
CA ARG A 153 8.57 14.69 -23.47
C ARG A 153 8.67 13.65 -22.36
N LEU A 154 8.44 12.37 -22.66
CA LEU A 154 8.59 11.32 -21.66
C LEU A 154 10.04 11.20 -21.16
N ARG A 155 11.04 11.44 -22.04
CA ARG A 155 12.44 11.56 -21.59
C ARG A 155 12.63 12.75 -20.66
N HIS A 156 12.04 13.91 -20.99
CA HIS A 156 12.13 15.11 -20.16
C HIS A 156 11.43 14.92 -18.80
N ASP A 157 10.29 14.23 -18.78
CA ASP A 157 9.56 13.82 -17.57
C ASP A 157 10.37 12.81 -16.72
N GLY A 158 11.48 12.28 -17.27
CA GLY A 158 12.41 11.41 -16.58
C GLY A 158 12.02 9.93 -16.59
N HIS A 159 11.20 9.49 -17.54
CA HIS A 159 10.90 8.06 -17.70
C HIS A 159 12.14 7.28 -18.16
N ARG A 160 12.29 6.06 -17.65
CA ARG A 160 13.27 5.12 -18.17
C ARG A 160 12.82 4.60 -19.53
N ILE A 161 13.61 4.92 -20.55
CA ILE A 161 13.35 4.50 -21.93
C ILE A 161 14.58 3.74 -22.47
N GLU A 162 14.36 2.51 -22.88
CA GLU A 162 15.35 1.70 -23.58
C GLU A 162 15.06 1.67 -25.08
N GLU A 163 16.09 1.89 -25.87
CA GLU A 163 16.00 1.87 -27.32
C GLU A 163 16.69 0.61 -27.86
N ASN A 164 15.98 -0.13 -28.71
CA ASN A 164 16.60 -1.20 -29.48
C ASN A 164 16.38 -0.96 -31.00
N ARG A 165 16.91 -1.87 -31.84
CA ARG A 165 16.85 -1.71 -33.30
C ARG A 165 15.43 -1.62 -33.88
N ARG A 166 14.39 -2.07 -33.17
CA ARG A 166 13.02 -2.21 -33.68
C ARG A 166 11.99 -1.37 -32.93
N GLU A 167 12.24 -1.03 -31.68
CA GLU A 167 11.26 -0.44 -30.78
C GLU A 167 11.92 0.39 -29.65
N PHE A 168 11.10 1.25 -29.04
CA PHE A 168 11.33 1.90 -27.77
C PHE A 168 10.53 1.18 -26.70
N ARG A 169 11.18 0.87 -25.57
CA ARG A 169 10.55 0.29 -24.38
C ARG A 169 10.57 1.32 -23.27
N ILE A 170 9.39 1.74 -22.85
CA ILE A 170 9.19 2.73 -21.80
C ILE A 170 8.77 1.96 -20.55
N TYR A 171 9.49 2.15 -19.45
CA TYR A 171 9.24 1.45 -18.19
C TYR A 171 8.49 2.41 -17.26
N PRO A 172 7.19 2.20 -17.03
CA PRO A 172 6.40 3.11 -16.22
C PRO A 172 6.83 3.00 -14.75
N GLU A 173 7.36 4.09 -14.22
CA GLU A 173 7.68 4.23 -12.79
C GLU A 173 6.56 5.04 -12.10
N PRO A 174 6.10 4.65 -10.90
CA PRO A 174 4.94 5.26 -10.25
C PRO A 174 5.00 6.79 -10.19
N ASP A 175 6.14 7.35 -9.77
CA ASP A 175 6.32 8.80 -9.63
C ASP A 175 6.40 9.52 -10.96
N LYS A 176 6.99 8.89 -11.99
CA LYS A 176 7.12 9.47 -13.33
C LYS A 176 5.79 9.51 -14.06
N VAL A 177 5.01 8.43 -13.94
CA VAL A 177 3.63 8.37 -14.46
C VAL A 177 2.76 9.40 -13.77
N ARG A 178 2.82 9.48 -12.43
CA ARG A 178 2.07 10.48 -11.65
C ARG A 178 2.41 11.90 -12.09
N ALA A 179 3.69 12.24 -12.17
CA ALA A 179 4.13 13.56 -12.65
C ALA A 179 3.63 13.85 -14.08
N THR A 180 3.68 12.86 -14.97
CA THR A 180 3.17 13.00 -16.35
C THR A 180 1.66 13.27 -16.36
N GLN A 181 0.89 12.54 -15.55
CA GLN A 181 -0.57 12.73 -15.47
C GLN A 181 -0.93 14.09 -14.85
N LEU A 182 -0.33 14.46 -13.72
CA LEU A 182 -0.66 15.69 -13.00
C LEU A 182 -0.14 16.96 -13.69
N TYR A 183 1.15 16.97 -14.02
CA TYR A 183 1.86 18.20 -14.39
C TYR A 183 1.85 18.44 -15.89
N ARG A 184 1.32 17.51 -16.69
CA ARG A 184 1.27 17.65 -18.15
C ARG A 184 -0.08 17.26 -18.70
N THR A 185 -0.50 16.00 -18.55
CA THR A 185 -1.73 15.50 -19.17
C THR A 185 -2.97 16.24 -18.66
N LEU A 186 -3.18 16.32 -17.34
CA LEU A 186 -4.35 17.00 -16.77
C LEU A 186 -4.45 18.45 -17.26
N LEU A 187 -3.36 19.21 -17.18
CA LEU A 187 -3.32 20.60 -17.63
C LEU A 187 -3.50 20.72 -19.15
N HIS A 188 -2.99 19.78 -19.93
CA HIS A 188 -3.18 19.72 -21.38
C HIS A 188 -4.65 19.49 -21.74
N GLU A 189 -5.32 18.54 -21.09
CA GLU A 189 -6.74 18.29 -21.30
C GLU A 189 -7.60 19.50 -20.87
N ILE A 190 -7.24 20.19 -19.78
CA ILE A 190 -7.87 21.47 -19.42
C ILE A 190 -7.64 22.50 -20.53
N GLY A 191 -6.43 22.59 -21.09
CA GLY A 191 -6.12 23.48 -22.21
C GLY A 191 -6.99 23.26 -23.45
N HIS A 192 -7.29 21.99 -23.78
CA HIS A 192 -8.28 21.67 -24.83
C HIS A 192 -9.67 22.23 -24.50
N TYR A 193 -10.12 22.08 -23.26
CA TYR A 193 -11.41 22.58 -22.82
C TYR A 193 -11.47 24.12 -22.80
N VAL A 194 -10.40 24.79 -22.35
CA VAL A 194 -10.30 26.26 -22.40
C VAL A 194 -10.45 26.77 -23.82
N GLN A 195 -9.75 26.16 -24.79
CA GLN A 195 -9.87 26.57 -26.19
C GLN A 195 -11.29 26.37 -26.70
N TYR A 196 -11.88 25.20 -26.43
CA TYR A 196 -13.26 24.90 -26.80
C TYR A 196 -14.24 25.95 -26.29
N ASN A 197 -14.15 26.34 -25.01
CA ASN A 197 -15.01 27.36 -24.42
C ASN A 197 -14.78 28.76 -25.01
N GLN A 198 -13.56 29.08 -25.45
CA GLN A 198 -13.24 30.37 -26.08
C GLN A 198 -13.78 30.48 -27.51
N THR A 199 -13.83 29.36 -28.23
CA THR A 199 -14.16 29.35 -29.66
C THR A 199 -15.58 28.86 -29.96
N GLY A 200 -16.23 28.19 -29.00
CA GLY A 200 -17.57 27.64 -29.17
C GLY A 200 -17.68 26.71 -30.37
N ASP A 201 -18.72 26.91 -31.20
CA ASP A 201 -18.99 26.11 -32.40
C ASP A 201 -17.85 26.15 -33.43
N GLU A 202 -17.00 27.18 -33.42
CA GLU A 202 -15.88 27.29 -34.35
C GLU A 202 -14.76 26.27 -34.05
N TYR A 203 -14.76 25.68 -32.85
CA TYR A 203 -13.71 24.76 -32.41
C TYR A 203 -13.49 23.58 -33.35
N VAL A 204 -14.57 23.07 -33.96
CA VAL A 204 -14.51 21.90 -34.86
C VAL A 204 -13.78 22.19 -36.16
N TYR A 205 -13.68 23.47 -36.55
CA TYR A 205 -12.99 23.90 -37.76
C TYR A 205 -11.51 24.19 -37.53
N ILE A 206 -11.05 24.25 -36.27
CA ILE A 206 -9.65 24.50 -35.95
C ILE A 206 -8.82 23.25 -36.30
N PRO A 207 -7.75 23.40 -37.11
CA PRO A 207 -6.86 22.30 -37.45
C PRO A 207 -6.34 21.56 -36.20
N LYS A 208 -6.27 20.23 -36.26
CA LYS A 208 -5.87 19.40 -35.11
C LYS A 208 -4.51 19.84 -34.55
N ASN A 209 -3.53 20.07 -35.41
CA ASN A 209 -2.20 20.54 -35.02
C ASN A 209 -2.22 21.86 -34.24
N GLU A 210 -3.14 22.77 -34.58
CA GLU A 210 -3.32 24.04 -33.86
C GLU A 210 -3.97 23.83 -32.49
N ARG A 211 -4.95 22.92 -32.40
CA ARG A 211 -5.59 22.53 -31.12
C ARG A 211 -4.59 21.88 -30.15
N GLU A 212 -3.82 20.91 -30.63
CA GLU A 212 -2.76 20.26 -29.87
C GLU A 212 -1.70 21.27 -29.41
N ALA A 213 -1.29 22.18 -30.29
CA ALA A 213 -0.32 23.22 -29.95
C ALA A 213 -0.85 24.21 -28.91
N PHE A 214 -2.13 24.56 -28.94
CA PHE A 214 -2.76 25.38 -27.91
C PHE A 214 -2.73 24.67 -26.55
N ALA A 215 -3.20 23.42 -26.50
CA ALA A 215 -3.27 22.64 -25.28
C ALA A 215 -1.89 22.43 -24.64
N HIS A 216 -0.86 22.16 -25.45
CA HIS A 216 0.52 22.11 -24.95
C HIS A 216 1.01 23.45 -24.40
N ARG A 217 0.81 24.56 -25.12
CA ARG A 217 1.22 25.88 -24.60
C ARG A 217 0.52 26.23 -23.29
N TYR A 218 -0.75 25.89 -23.16
CA TYR A 218 -1.50 26.08 -21.92
C TYR A 218 -0.90 25.25 -20.78
N ALA A 219 -0.66 23.96 -21.02
CA ALA A 219 -0.04 23.07 -20.04
C ALA A 219 1.34 23.58 -19.61
N ASP A 220 2.24 23.86 -20.56
CA ASP A 220 3.60 24.34 -20.29
C ASP A 220 3.59 25.63 -19.47
N LYS A 221 2.69 26.57 -19.80
CA LYS A 221 2.51 27.82 -19.05
C LYS A 221 2.07 27.56 -17.61
N MET A 222 1.05 26.72 -17.42
CA MET A 222 0.54 26.40 -16.08
C MET A 222 1.59 25.66 -15.25
N SER A 223 2.26 24.67 -15.83
CA SER A 223 3.33 23.92 -15.15
C SER A 223 4.48 24.83 -14.74
N LYS A 224 4.87 25.79 -15.59
CA LYS A 224 5.88 26.81 -15.23
C LYS A 224 5.43 27.67 -14.04
N ILE A 225 4.18 28.14 -14.03
CA ILE A 225 3.63 28.92 -12.90
C ILE A 225 3.65 28.08 -11.61
N LEU A 226 3.26 26.81 -11.68
CA LEU A 226 3.28 25.89 -10.54
C LEU A 226 4.70 25.61 -10.03
N GLN A 227 5.68 25.50 -10.93
CA GLN A 227 7.10 25.34 -10.56
C GLN A 227 7.65 26.59 -9.89
N GLU A 228 7.41 27.77 -10.46
CA GLU A 228 7.88 29.06 -9.91
C GLU A 228 7.28 29.34 -8.53
N SER A 229 6.03 28.93 -8.31
CA SER A 229 5.34 29.01 -7.01
C SER A 229 5.61 27.83 -6.07
N ARG A 230 6.51 26.90 -6.46
CA ARG A 230 6.89 25.69 -5.70
C ARG A 230 5.70 24.81 -5.30
N GLN A 231 4.64 24.81 -6.11
CA GLN A 231 3.51 23.90 -5.96
C GLN A 231 3.80 22.54 -6.60
N ILE A 232 4.71 22.48 -7.58
CA ILE A 232 5.22 21.22 -8.15
C ILE A 232 6.77 21.25 -8.27
N PRO A 233 7.46 20.11 -8.16
CA PRO A 233 6.90 18.80 -7.78
C PRO A 233 6.56 18.73 -6.28
N PHE A 234 5.61 17.87 -5.93
CA PHE A 234 5.31 17.49 -4.55
C PHE A 234 5.17 15.97 -4.44
N ASP A 235 5.43 15.46 -3.22
CA ASP A 235 5.30 14.04 -2.90
C ASP A 235 3.86 13.56 -3.07
N ARG A 236 3.69 12.26 -3.34
CA ARG A 236 2.36 11.65 -3.45
C ARG A 236 1.59 11.80 -2.14
N ILE A 237 0.35 12.26 -2.23
CA ILE A 237 -0.52 12.41 -1.08
C ILE A 237 -1.41 11.17 -0.98
N VAL A 238 -1.11 10.31 0.00
CA VAL A 238 -1.96 9.16 0.36
C VAL A 238 -2.53 9.42 1.75
N ASP A 239 -3.76 9.93 1.79
CA ASP A 239 -4.50 10.16 3.03
C ASP A 239 -5.46 8.99 3.27
N PHE A 240 -5.06 8.08 4.18
CA PHE A 240 -5.84 6.87 4.48
C PHE A 240 -7.18 7.19 5.15
N GLU A 241 -7.29 8.27 5.91
CA GLU A 241 -8.56 8.70 6.50
C GLU A 241 -9.50 9.19 5.40
N ALA A 242 -8.98 9.98 4.44
CA ALA A 242 -9.74 10.41 3.29
C ALA A 242 -10.20 9.23 2.42
N LEU A 243 -9.30 8.27 2.14
CA LEU A 243 -9.63 7.05 1.38
C LEU A 243 -10.75 6.25 2.08
N THR A 244 -10.64 6.07 3.40
CA THR A 244 -11.65 5.35 4.19
C THR A 244 -12.98 6.08 4.19
N ARG A 245 -12.99 7.40 4.45
CA ARG A 245 -14.18 8.25 4.43
C ARG A 245 -14.90 8.18 3.09
N ASP A 246 -14.13 8.16 2.01
CA ASP A 246 -14.63 8.17 0.65
C ASP A 246 -14.96 6.77 0.11
N ASN A 247 -14.74 5.72 0.91
CA ASN A 247 -14.90 4.33 0.50
C ASN A 247 -14.10 3.97 -0.76
N LEU A 248 -12.84 4.43 -0.79
CA LEU A 248 -11.86 4.13 -1.84
C LEU A 248 -10.90 3.03 -1.39
N GLN A 249 -10.52 2.14 -2.31
CA GLN A 249 -9.56 1.07 -2.01
C GLN A 249 -8.15 1.56 -2.26
N ILE A 250 -7.28 1.44 -1.27
CA ILE A 250 -5.89 1.89 -1.42
C ILE A 250 -5.10 1.09 -2.45
N SER A 251 -5.46 -0.19 -2.64
CA SER A 251 -4.89 -1.04 -3.68
C SER A 251 -5.12 -0.50 -5.09
N ASP A 252 -6.08 0.40 -5.28
CA ASP A 252 -6.30 1.06 -6.56
C ASP A 252 -5.25 2.16 -6.85
N PHE A 253 -4.47 2.60 -5.86
CA PHE A 253 -3.55 3.75 -5.98
C PHE A 253 -2.07 3.40 -5.78
N ILE A 254 -1.77 2.44 -4.90
CA ILE A 254 -0.39 2.05 -4.58
C ILE A 254 -0.20 0.54 -4.67
N ASP A 255 0.99 0.16 -5.16
CA ASP A 255 1.46 -1.22 -5.19
C ASP A 255 2.03 -1.56 -3.80
N GLY A 256 1.24 -2.25 -2.97
CA GLY A 256 1.64 -2.63 -1.62
C GLY A 256 1.50 -1.49 -0.59
N TYR A 257 0.59 -1.65 0.36
CA TYR A 257 0.50 -0.78 1.54
C TYR A 257 1.57 -1.10 2.59
N LYS A 258 2.27 -2.23 2.45
CA LYS A 258 3.26 -2.74 3.39
C LYS A 258 4.41 -1.77 3.61
N ASP A 259 4.92 -1.10 2.58
CA ASP A 259 6.01 -0.12 2.74
C ASP A 259 5.58 1.06 3.64
N PHE A 260 4.34 1.53 3.48
CA PHE A 260 3.78 2.58 4.33
C PHE A 260 3.54 2.07 5.76
N LEU A 261 3.02 0.85 5.88
CA LEU A 261 2.79 0.18 7.16
C LEU A 261 4.10 0.03 7.93
N TYR A 262 5.14 -0.54 7.33
CA TYR A 262 6.45 -0.73 7.95
C TYR A 262 7.09 0.60 8.31
N LYS A 263 7.04 1.62 7.43
CA LYS A 263 7.59 2.94 7.77
C LYS A 263 6.93 3.56 9.01
N LYS A 264 5.61 3.35 9.21
CA LYS A 264 4.90 3.82 10.39
C LYS A 264 5.17 2.94 11.61
N PHE A 265 5.28 1.64 11.42
CA PHE A 265 5.64 0.69 12.46
C PHE A 265 7.06 0.91 13.00
N ASP A 266 8.05 1.07 12.12
CA ASP A 266 9.44 1.39 12.49
C ASP A 266 9.57 2.74 13.21
N ALA A 267 8.66 3.68 12.93
CA ALA A 267 8.59 4.94 13.68
C ALA A 267 8.02 4.73 15.08
N PHE A 268 7.07 3.81 15.24
CA PHE A 268 6.46 3.48 16.53
C PHE A 268 7.43 2.76 17.47
N ASP A 269 8.28 1.87 16.93
CA ASP A 269 9.25 1.09 17.72
C ASP A 269 10.41 1.94 18.26
N LYS A 270 10.56 3.18 17.76
CA LYS A 270 11.56 4.13 18.26
C LYS A 270 11.13 4.73 19.60
N PRO A 271 12.09 5.17 20.43
CA PRO A 271 11.78 5.88 21.67
C PRO A 271 11.15 7.24 21.35
N VAL A 272 9.82 7.26 21.37
CA VAL A 272 8.96 8.44 21.23
C VAL A 272 8.05 8.53 22.47
N ASP A 273 7.48 9.70 22.73
CA ASP A 273 6.55 9.86 23.85
C ASP A 273 5.19 9.17 23.58
N ASP A 274 4.41 8.98 24.64
CA ASP A 274 3.12 8.27 24.58
C ASP A 274 2.12 8.92 23.62
N SER A 275 2.19 10.23 23.43
CA SER A 275 1.29 10.96 22.53
C SER A 275 1.63 10.67 21.07
N GLU A 276 2.92 10.59 20.74
CA GLU A 276 3.39 10.21 19.41
C GLU A 276 3.11 8.74 19.12
N LYS A 277 3.29 7.83 20.09
CA LYS A 277 2.88 6.42 19.95
C LYS A 277 1.40 6.28 19.64
N LEU A 278 0.54 7.05 20.32
CA LEU A 278 -0.91 7.05 20.06
C LEU A 278 -1.21 7.48 18.62
N ILE A 279 -0.56 8.54 18.14
CA ILE A 279 -0.71 9.02 16.76
C ILE A 279 -0.26 7.95 15.76
N LEU A 280 0.89 7.31 15.99
CA LEU A 280 1.43 6.28 15.11
C LEU A 280 0.59 5.01 15.11
N ARG A 281 0.09 4.56 16.26
CA ARG A 281 -0.86 3.45 16.36
C ARG A 281 -2.11 3.75 15.55
N ASN A 282 -2.72 4.92 15.76
CA ASN A 282 -3.93 5.30 15.05
C ASN A 282 -3.69 5.36 13.54
N ALA A 283 -2.52 5.89 13.11
CA ALA A 283 -2.15 5.90 11.70
C ALA A 283 -2.10 4.48 11.12
N VAL A 284 -1.39 3.55 11.77
CA VAL A 284 -1.33 2.14 11.32
C VAL A 284 -2.72 1.49 11.33
N GLU A 285 -3.53 1.74 12.36
CA GLU A 285 -4.88 1.20 12.44
C GLU A 285 -5.76 1.69 11.29
N VAL A 286 -5.65 2.96 10.89
CA VAL A 286 -6.35 3.50 9.72
C VAL A 286 -5.87 2.79 8.44
N ILE A 287 -4.57 2.56 8.28
CA ILE A 287 -4.02 1.79 7.16
C ILE A 287 -4.66 0.40 7.10
N LEU A 288 -4.58 -0.35 8.19
CA LEU A 288 -5.04 -1.75 8.24
C LEU A 288 -6.55 -1.89 8.10
N LYS A 289 -7.33 -0.95 8.64
CA LYS A 289 -8.79 -0.92 8.46
C LYS A 289 -9.23 -0.58 7.04
N ALA A 290 -8.40 0.14 6.28
CA ALA A 290 -8.66 0.44 4.88
C ALA A 290 -8.42 -0.77 3.96
N ILE A 291 -7.76 -1.82 4.45
CA ILE A 291 -7.52 -3.06 3.69
C ILE A 291 -8.65 -4.07 3.96
N PRO A 292 -9.31 -4.60 2.92
CA PRO A 292 -10.28 -5.67 3.08
C PRO A 292 -9.66 -6.92 3.73
N SER A 293 -10.35 -7.56 4.68
CA SER A 293 -9.83 -8.72 5.42
C SER A 293 -9.24 -9.87 4.58
N PRO A 294 -9.75 -10.22 3.38
CA PRO A 294 -9.12 -11.25 2.54
C PRO A 294 -7.73 -10.88 2.00
N GLN A 295 -7.32 -9.61 2.12
CA GLN A 295 -6.03 -9.09 1.66
C GLN A 295 -5.03 -8.83 2.80
N LEU A 296 -5.47 -8.89 4.06
CA LEU A 296 -4.60 -8.85 5.22
C LEU A 296 -3.97 -10.23 5.42
N ASP A 297 -2.65 -10.28 5.54
CA ASP A 297 -1.92 -11.49 5.91
C ASP A 297 -1.71 -11.59 7.43
N ALA A 298 -1.06 -12.66 7.88
CA ALA A 298 -0.83 -12.89 9.30
C ALA A 298 0.09 -11.84 9.93
N GLU A 299 1.04 -11.30 9.18
CA GLU A 299 1.94 -10.25 9.67
C GLU A 299 1.17 -8.95 9.89
N ASP A 300 0.19 -8.61 9.06
CA ASP A 300 -0.61 -7.39 9.27
C ASP A 300 -1.35 -7.41 10.60
N TYR A 301 -1.98 -8.55 10.92
CA TYR A 301 -2.63 -8.74 12.21
C TYR A 301 -1.64 -8.78 13.37
N TYR A 302 -0.44 -9.35 13.16
CA TYR A 302 0.64 -9.31 14.14
C TYR A 302 1.05 -7.87 14.46
N LEU A 303 1.37 -7.07 13.45
CA LEU A 303 1.77 -5.66 13.62
C LEU A 303 0.65 -4.88 14.31
N TRP A 304 -0.61 -5.14 13.96
CA TRP A 304 -1.75 -4.54 14.63
C TRP A 304 -1.77 -4.87 16.13
N GLY A 305 -1.67 -6.16 16.49
CA GLY A 305 -1.65 -6.59 17.88
C GLY A 305 -0.47 -6.04 18.65
N TYR A 306 0.72 -6.02 18.03
CA TYR A 306 1.96 -5.50 18.59
C TYR A 306 1.82 -4.05 19.04
N LEU A 307 1.26 -3.19 18.18
CA LEU A 307 1.06 -1.78 18.49
C LEU A 307 0.16 -1.59 19.71
N TYR A 308 -0.89 -2.39 19.85
CA TYR A 308 -1.78 -2.35 21.00
C TYR A 308 -1.10 -2.87 22.27
N TYR A 309 -0.30 -3.93 22.17
CA TYR A 309 0.42 -4.51 23.30
C TYR A 309 1.46 -3.54 23.90
N PHE A 310 2.19 -2.80 23.06
CA PHE A 310 3.22 -1.83 23.47
C PHE A 310 2.73 -0.38 23.61
N SER A 311 1.43 -0.14 23.47
CA SER A 311 0.84 1.17 23.68
C SER A 311 0.63 1.49 25.15
N ASP A 312 0.88 2.74 25.49
CA ASP A 312 0.55 3.31 26.78
C ASP A 312 -0.95 3.67 26.84
N GLY A 313 -1.60 3.46 28.00
CA GLY A 313 -3.05 3.65 28.18
C GLY A 313 -3.71 2.63 29.10
N ASP A 314 -5.02 2.39 28.91
CA ASP A 314 -5.79 1.36 29.63
C ASP A 314 -5.31 -0.05 29.23
N ARG A 315 -4.25 -0.51 29.90
CA ARG A 315 -3.55 -1.78 29.58
C ARG A 315 -4.49 -2.97 29.47
N PRO A 316 -5.45 -3.22 30.38
CA PRO A 316 -6.44 -4.28 30.21
C PRO A 316 -7.19 -4.25 28.87
N THR A 317 -7.69 -3.09 28.47
CA THR A 317 -8.46 -2.94 27.24
C THR A 317 -7.56 -3.09 26.01
N LEU A 318 -6.38 -2.47 26.03
CA LEU A 318 -5.42 -2.56 24.92
C LEU A 318 -4.89 -3.99 24.74
N ARG A 319 -4.60 -4.71 25.83
CA ARG A 319 -4.17 -6.11 25.77
C ARG A 319 -5.24 -7.02 25.21
N LYS A 320 -6.51 -6.79 25.56
CA LYS A 320 -7.62 -7.55 24.96
C LYS A 320 -7.65 -7.38 23.44
N VAL A 321 -7.52 -6.14 22.94
CA VAL A 321 -7.44 -5.88 21.49
C VAL A 321 -6.21 -6.56 20.89
N ALA A 322 -5.05 -6.48 21.56
CA ALA A 322 -3.83 -7.14 21.10
C ALA A 322 -4.01 -8.67 20.96
N LYS A 323 -4.58 -9.31 21.99
CA LYS A 323 -4.92 -10.75 22.02
C LYS A 323 -5.81 -11.12 20.84
N GLU A 324 -6.90 -10.40 20.62
CA GLU A 324 -7.82 -10.62 19.49
C GLU A 324 -7.09 -10.52 18.13
N LYS A 325 -6.14 -9.58 17.98
CA LYS A 325 -5.36 -9.44 16.74
C LYS A 325 -4.34 -10.55 16.54
N PHE A 326 -3.64 -10.99 17.59
CA PHE A 326 -2.75 -12.15 17.48
C PHE A 326 -3.53 -13.44 17.15
N GLU A 327 -4.73 -13.61 17.69
CA GLU A 327 -5.62 -14.72 17.32
C GLU A 327 -6.03 -14.64 15.85
N GLN A 328 -6.42 -13.46 15.35
CA GLN A 328 -6.72 -13.25 13.92
C GLN A 328 -5.52 -13.59 13.02
N SER A 329 -4.32 -13.20 13.42
CA SER A 329 -3.08 -13.57 12.71
C SER A 329 -2.93 -15.10 12.61
N LEU A 330 -3.15 -15.82 13.72
CA LEU A 330 -3.03 -17.28 13.77
C LEU A 330 -4.18 -18.02 13.05
N VAL A 331 -5.32 -17.37 12.84
CA VAL A 331 -6.39 -17.89 11.96
C VAL A 331 -5.95 -17.83 10.49
N VAL A 332 -5.26 -16.76 10.09
CA VAL A 332 -4.73 -16.60 8.71
C VAL A 332 -3.55 -17.53 8.47
N ASP A 333 -2.58 -17.56 9.38
CA ASP A 333 -1.44 -18.47 9.35
C ASP A 333 -1.15 -19.05 10.74
N PRO A 334 -1.57 -20.30 11.01
CA PRO A 334 -1.25 -20.98 12.26
C PRO A 334 0.26 -21.18 12.50
N GLY A 335 1.11 -21.06 11.48
CA GLY A 335 2.57 -21.15 11.59
C GLY A 335 3.24 -19.84 12.01
N TYR A 336 2.51 -18.72 12.08
CA TYR A 336 3.10 -17.40 12.32
C TYR A 336 3.56 -17.23 13.78
N TYR A 337 4.79 -17.66 14.05
CA TYR A 337 5.32 -17.85 15.40
C TYR A 337 5.48 -16.55 16.21
N MET A 338 5.60 -15.39 15.55
CA MET A 338 5.65 -14.10 16.22
C MET A 338 4.32 -13.73 16.89
N SER A 339 3.18 -13.91 16.22
CA SER A 339 1.87 -13.74 16.85
C SER A 339 1.65 -14.71 17.99
N ARG A 340 2.15 -15.94 17.85
CA ARG A 340 2.07 -16.95 18.90
C ARG A 340 2.85 -16.55 20.14
N LEU A 341 4.07 -16.05 19.96
CA LEU A 341 4.91 -15.55 21.06
C LEU A 341 4.20 -14.41 21.82
N TYR A 342 3.65 -13.43 21.12
CA TYR A 342 2.99 -12.29 21.76
C TYR A 342 1.58 -12.60 22.30
N LEU A 343 0.88 -13.59 21.74
CA LEU A 343 -0.32 -14.15 22.36
C LEU A 343 0.03 -14.78 23.71
N ALA A 344 1.11 -15.56 23.78
CA ALA A 344 1.61 -16.13 25.02
C ALA A 344 2.03 -15.04 26.04
N HIS A 345 2.58 -13.91 25.58
CA HIS A 345 2.86 -12.75 26.44
C HIS A 345 1.58 -12.18 27.04
N CYS A 346 0.53 -11.97 26.23
CA CYS A 346 -0.76 -11.48 26.71
C CYS A 346 -1.36 -12.42 27.79
N LEU A 347 -1.35 -13.73 27.53
CA LEU A 347 -1.84 -14.76 28.46
C LEU A 347 -1.03 -14.79 29.77
N HIS A 348 0.30 -14.69 29.65
CA HIS A 348 1.21 -14.64 30.80
C HIS A 348 0.92 -13.41 31.68
N ASP A 349 0.79 -12.24 31.06
CA ASP A 349 0.44 -10.98 31.73
C ASP A 349 -0.93 -11.03 32.42
N GLU A 350 -1.88 -11.82 31.88
CA GLU A 350 -3.22 -12.08 32.43
C GLU A 350 -3.23 -13.18 33.51
N ARG A 351 -2.08 -13.79 33.82
CA ARG A 351 -1.92 -14.94 34.74
C ARG A 351 -2.60 -16.23 34.28
N GLU A 352 -2.90 -16.35 32.98
CA GLU A 352 -3.38 -17.58 32.34
C GLU A 352 -2.18 -18.49 31.99
N LEU A 353 -1.45 -18.93 33.02
CA LEU A 353 -0.11 -19.54 32.85
C LEU A 353 -0.10 -20.88 32.10
N ASP A 354 -1.16 -21.70 32.24
CA ASP A 354 -1.28 -22.98 31.52
C ASP A 354 -1.43 -22.74 30.01
N ASP A 355 -2.28 -21.79 29.61
CA ASP A 355 -2.47 -21.44 28.20
C ASP A 355 -1.25 -20.70 27.63
N ALA A 356 -0.64 -19.79 28.41
CA ALA A 356 0.62 -19.15 28.04
C ALA A 356 1.72 -20.18 27.75
N LEU A 357 1.88 -21.18 28.63
CA LEU A 357 2.86 -22.25 28.45
C LEU A 357 2.61 -23.04 27.15
N ARG A 358 1.36 -23.45 26.90
CA ARG A 358 1.00 -24.16 25.67
C ARG A 358 1.36 -23.37 24.41
N GLU A 359 1.15 -22.06 24.43
CA GLU A 359 1.46 -21.20 23.29
C GLU A 359 2.97 -20.97 23.15
N TYR A 360 3.71 -20.75 24.24
CA TYR A 360 5.17 -20.66 24.20
C TYR A 360 5.84 -21.92 23.63
N GLU A 361 5.38 -23.11 24.03
CA GLU A 361 5.94 -24.38 23.56
C GLU A 361 5.71 -24.61 22.06
N ARG A 362 4.71 -23.96 21.49
CA ARG A 362 4.36 -24.03 20.06
C ARG A 362 5.05 -22.95 19.21
N VAL A 363 5.78 -22.02 19.81
CA VAL A 363 6.61 -21.04 19.07
C VAL A 363 7.71 -21.79 18.32
N ASP A 364 7.97 -21.42 17.07
CA ASP A 364 9.12 -21.93 16.31
C ASP A 364 10.41 -21.36 16.90
N GLN A 365 11.00 -22.14 17.80
CA GLN A 365 12.19 -21.77 18.56
C GLN A 365 13.44 -21.66 17.71
N GLU A 366 13.53 -22.43 16.62
CA GLU A 366 14.70 -22.41 15.74
C GLU A 366 14.66 -21.17 14.85
N ALA A 367 13.50 -20.87 14.24
CA ALA A 367 13.30 -19.63 13.50
C ALA A 367 13.56 -18.40 14.38
N LEU A 368 13.01 -18.37 15.60
CA LEU A 368 13.23 -17.27 16.55
C LEU A 368 14.72 -17.06 16.87
N ARG A 369 15.50 -18.13 17.00
CA ARG A 369 16.94 -18.07 17.28
C ARG A 369 17.75 -17.60 16.07
N GLN A 370 17.34 -17.95 14.86
CA GLN A 370 18.07 -17.62 13.62
C GLN A 370 17.73 -16.21 13.09
N GLU A 371 16.48 -15.78 13.22
CA GLU A 371 15.98 -14.56 12.58
C GLU A 371 16.04 -13.32 13.48
N PHE A 372 16.14 -13.50 14.81
CA PHE A 372 16.13 -12.40 15.78
C PHE A 372 17.34 -12.42 16.71
N PRO A 373 17.64 -11.28 17.37
CA PRO A 373 18.68 -11.23 18.39
C PRO A 373 18.47 -12.29 19.47
N ILE A 374 19.57 -12.95 19.85
CA ILE A 374 19.56 -14.11 20.75
C ILE A 374 18.85 -13.86 22.08
N TRP A 375 18.85 -12.62 22.58
CA TRP A 375 18.16 -12.26 23.82
C TRP A 375 16.67 -12.62 23.80
N ARG A 376 16.02 -12.56 22.63
CA ARG A 376 14.59 -12.89 22.49
C ARG A 376 14.34 -14.38 22.67
N TYR A 377 15.22 -15.21 22.13
CA TYR A 377 15.19 -16.65 22.36
C TYR A 377 15.42 -16.98 23.85
N VAL A 378 16.46 -16.39 24.46
CA VAL A 378 16.75 -16.57 25.89
C VAL A 378 15.55 -16.14 26.74
N LYS A 379 14.88 -15.04 26.37
CA LYS A 379 13.67 -14.56 27.05
C LYS A 379 12.52 -15.55 26.96
N LEU A 380 12.30 -16.17 25.80
CA LEU A 380 11.30 -17.23 25.64
C LEU A 380 11.59 -18.42 26.57
N ARG A 381 12.85 -18.88 26.62
CA ARG A 381 13.25 -20.00 27.51
C ARG A 381 13.01 -19.66 28.98
N GLU A 382 13.34 -18.43 29.38
CA GLU A 382 13.04 -17.91 30.71
C GLU A 382 11.54 -17.94 31.03
N GLN A 383 10.70 -17.47 30.11
CA GLN A 383 9.24 -17.42 30.30
C GLN A 383 8.62 -18.82 30.39
N ILE A 384 9.10 -19.78 29.58
CA ILE A 384 8.68 -21.18 29.69
C ILE A 384 9.07 -21.76 31.06
N GLY A 385 10.31 -21.50 31.50
CA GLY A 385 10.79 -21.92 32.81
C GLY A 385 9.93 -21.37 33.95
N TYR A 386 9.58 -20.08 33.86
CA TYR A 386 8.69 -19.41 34.80
C TYR A 386 7.31 -20.07 34.86
N CYS A 387 6.67 -20.31 33.72
CA CYS A 387 5.35 -20.95 33.69
C CYS A 387 5.39 -22.35 34.31
N TYR A 388 6.38 -23.18 33.96
CA TYR A 388 6.54 -24.51 34.57
C TYR A 388 6.73 -24.43 36.09
N TYR A 389 7.57 -23.52 36.55
CA TYR A 389 7.84 -23.34 37.98
C TYR A 389 6.57 -22.94 38.74
N GLN A 390 5.83 -21.95 38.24
CA GLN A 390 4.60 -21.45 38.86
C GLN A 390 3.44 -22.46 38.81
N LEU A 391 3.40 -23.32 37.79
CA LEU A 391 2.41 -24.41 37.66
C LEU A 391 2.74 -25.64 38.52
N GLY A 392 3.79 -25.59 39.34
CA GLY A 392 4.15 -26.67 40.26
C GLY A 392 5.05 -27.75 39.66
N PHE A 393 5.76 -27.44 38.57
CA PHE A 393 6.75 -28.32 37.94
C PHE A 393 8.18 -27.75 38.06
N PRO A 394 8.72 -27.58 39.29
CA PRO A 394 9.96 -26.86 39.52
C PRO A 394 11.17 -27.47 38.80
N THR A 395 11.30 -28.81 38.79
CA THR A 395 12.41 -29.49 38.09
C THR A 395 12.42 -29.19 36.59
N LYS A 396 11.24 -29.07 35.96
CA LYS A 396 11.16 -28.66 34.56
C LYS A 396 11.55 -27.19 34.40
N GLY A 397 11.00 -26.32 35.24
CA GLY A 397 11.32 -24.88 35.22
C GLY A 397 12.82 -24.60 35.41
N GLU A 398 13.44 -25.28 36.35
CA GLU A 398 14.87 -25.20 36.64
C GLU A 398 15.73 -25.62 35.45
N ALA A 399 15.36 -26.66 34.71
CA ALA A 399 16.10 -27.07 33.51
C ALA A 399 16.14 -25.95 32.44
N TYR A 400 15.06 -25.19 32.27
CA TYR A 400 15.04 -24.01 31.40
C TYR A 400 15.90 -22.87 31.96
N PHE A 401 15.86 -22.65 33.28
CA PHE A 401 16.68 -21.63 33.93
C PHE A 401 18.18 -21.93 33.89
N GLU A 402 18.57 -23.20 33.95
CA GLU A 402 19.95 -23.63 33.74
C GLU A 402 20.43 -23.30 32.32
N GLU A 403 19.58 -23.53 31.31
CA GLU A 403 19.88 -23.15 29.92
C GLU A 403 20.04 -21.63 29.77
N VAL A 404 19.14 -20.84 30.37
CA VAL A 404 19.25 -19.37 30.39
C VAL A 404 20.57 -18.94 31.05
N LEU A 405 20.93 -19.51 32.18
CA LEU A 405 22.20 -19.23 32.87
C LEU A 405 23.42 -19.54 31.99
N GLU A 406 23.38 -20.60 31.19
CA GLU A 406 24.48 -20.95 30.29
C GLU A 406 24.67 -19.92 29.17
N TYR A 407 23.57 -19.36 28.63
CA TYR A 407 23.66 -18.23 27.71
C TYR A 407 24.31 -17.01 28.34
N TYR A 408 23.96 -16.69 29.58
CA TYR A 408 24.59 -15.59 30.33
C TYR A 408 26.08 -15.79 30.60
N ARG A 409 26.55 -17.05 30.71
CA ARG A 409 27.98 -17.34 30.88
C ARG A 409 28.79 -17.20 29.61
N THR A 410 28.15 -17.38 28.46
CA THR A 410 28.83 -17.56 27.17
C THR A 410 28.73 -16.36 26.24
N ILE A 411 27.72 -15.51 26.43
CA ILE A 411 27.43 -14.37 25.56
C ILE A 411 27.74 -13.06 26.30
N ASP A 412 28.63 -12.24 25.71
CA ASP A 412 29.03 -10.91 26.23
C ASP A 412 28.07 -9.78 25.82
N ASP A 413 27.08 -10.09 24.96
CA ASP A 413 26.08 -9.14 24.48
C ASP A 413 25.02 -8.78 25.53
N GLN A 414 24.32 -7.67 25.29
CA GLN A 414 23.22 -7.12 26.10
C GLN A 414 21.99 -8.05 26.15
N LEU A 415 22.08 -9.16 26.88
CA LEU A 415 20.93 -9.99 27.23
C LEU A 415 19.96 -9.18 28.10
N ALA A 416 18.66 -9.40 27.90
CA ALA A 416 17.61 -8.77 28.70
C ALA A 416 17.58 -9.38 30.11
N VAL A 417 17.58 -8.54 31.15
CA VAL A 417 17.57 -8.95 32.57
C VAL A 417 16.56 -10.07 32.79
N PRO A 418 16.95 -11.20 33.41
CA PRO A 418 16.07 -12.36 33.55
C PRO A 418 15.15 -12.16 34.76
N SER A 419 14.24 -11.20 34.65
CA SER A 419 13.34 -10.76 35.74
C SER A 419 12.41 -11.86 36.25
N GLU A 420 11.90 -12.72 35.38
CA GLU A 420 10.94 -13.77 35.71
C GLU A 420 11.65 -14.89 36.48
N LEU A 421 12.83 -15.30 36.00
CA LEU A 421 13.70 -16.24 36.71
C LEU A 421 14.07 -15.68 38.09
N LEU A 422 14.56 -14.44 38.16
CA LEU A 422 14.95 -13.81 39.42
C LEU A 422 13.77 -13.63 40.39
N SER A 423 12.55 -13.46 39.87
CA SER A 423 11.35 -13.32 40.70
C SER A 423 10.82 -14.65 41.25
N CYS A 424 11.08 -15.78 40.58
CA CYS A 424 10.51 -17.07 40.96
C CYS A 424 11.42 -17.90 41.86
N LEU A 425 12.75 -17.80 41.68
CA LEU A 425 13.69 -18.60 42.46
C LEU A 425 13.99 -17.95 43.81
N PRO A 426 14.10 -18.74 44.90
CA PRO A 426 14.62 -18.25 46.16
C PRO A 426 16.01 -17.62 46.02
N LYS A 427 16.31 -16.58 46.80
CA LYS A 427 17.61 -15.87 46.74
C LYS A 427 18.81 -16.75 47.06
N ASN A 428 18.60 -17.85 47.79
CA ASN A 428 19.63 -18.84 48.11
C ASN A 428 19.72 -19.97 47.07
N HIS A 429 18.93 -19.94 46.00
CA HIS A 429 18.97 -20.95 44.95
C HIS A 429 20.28 -20.86 44.15
N PRO A 430 20.94 -21.99 43.83
CA PRO A 430 22.24 -21.97 43.13
C PRO A 430 22.23 -21.18 41.81
N ILE A 431 21.17 -21.32 41.00
CA ILE A 431 21.02 -20.58 39.73
C ILE A 431 20.93 -19.07 39.97
N PHE A 432 20.17 -18.64 41.00
CA PHE A 432 20.01 -17.23 41.35
C PHE A 432 21.35 -16.62 41.74
N ILE A 433 22.10 -17.30 42.62
CA ILE A 433 23.43 -16.88 43.06
C ILE A 433 24.40 -16.80 41.86
N ALA A 434 24.36 -17.80 40.98
CA ALA A 434 25.23 -17.83 39.80
C ALA A 434 24.96 -16.65 38.85
N LEU A 435 23.69 -16.34 38.54
CA LEU A 435 23.34 -15.20 37.68
C LEU A 435 23.78 -13.87 38.30
N CYS A 436 23.58 -13.68 39.61
CA CYS A 436 24.01 -12.45 40.30
C CYS A 436 25.54 -12.24 40.23
N ASN A 437 26.32 -13.32 40.12
CA ASN A 437 27.78 -13.25 40.05
C ASN A 437 28.32 -12.96 38.63
N ILE A 438 27.53 -13.17 37.57
CA ILE A 438 27.99 -13.06 36.17
C ILE A 438 27.98 -11.60 35.67
N GLY A 439 27.03 -10.77 36.09
CA GLY A 439 26.89 -9.43 35.55
C GLY A 439 26.24 -8.47 36.53
N SER A 440 26.76 -7.25 36.55
CA SER A 440 26.39 -6.14 37.44
C SER A 440 24.95 -5.64 37.22
N PHE A 441 23.93 -6.43 37.57
CA PHE A 441 22.57 -5.91 37.74
C PHE A 441 22.63 -4.91 38.91
N LYS A 442 22.86 -3.62 38.64
CA LYS A 442 22.98 -2.59 39.67
C LYS A 442 21.78 -2.72 40.62
N HIS A 443 22.12 -3.00 41.87
CA HIS A 443 21.27 -3.44 42.97
C HIS A 443 20.16 -2.48 43.42
N ASP A 444 19.74 -1.52 42.61
CA ASP A 444 18.86 -0.44 43.06
C ASP A 444 17.37 -0.85 43.17
N ASN A 445 16.94 -1.97 42.57
CA ASN A 445 15.52 -2.40 42.60
C ASN A 445 15.20 -3.65 43.45
N PHE A 446 16.18 -4.28 44.09
CA PHE A 446 15.94 -5.45 44.96
C PHE A 446 16.71 -5.32 46.28
N LYS A 447 16.38 -4.31 47.09
CA LYS A 447 16.81 -4.31 48.51
C LYS A 447 16.10 -5.46 49.21
N ALA A 448 16.88 -6.45 49.65
CA ALA A 448 16.43 -7.38 50.66
C ALA A 448 16.14 -6.58 51.94
N GLU A 449 14.92 -6.65 52.46
CA GLU A 449 14.71 -6.30 53.87
C GLU A 449 15.53 -7.29 54.71
N PRO A 450 16.41 -6.80 55.59
CA PRO A 450 17.16 -7.68 56.47
C PRO A 450 16.21 -8.29 57.50
N SER A 451 16.43 -9.60 57.70
CA SER A 451 15.85 -10.53 58.65
C SER A 451 15.36 -9.96 59.98
#